data_AF-A0AA36HU35-F1
#
_entry.id   AF-A0AA36HU35-F1
#
_cell.length_a   1.000
_cell.length_b   1.000
_cell.length_c   1.000
_cell.angle_alpha   90.00
_cell.angle_beta   90.00
_cell.angle_gamma   90.00
#
_symmetry.space_group_name_H-M   'P 1'
#
loop_
_entity.id
_entity.type
_entity.pdbx_description
1 polymer ?
#
loop_
_entity_poly.entity_id
_entity_poly.type
_entity_poly.pdbx_seq_one_letter_code
_entity_poly.pdbx_strand_id
1 'polypeptide(L)'
;MFDMCGEGSEYMPARWNATWWGYWVVCITVEDVDEKGEENDYERFFKYKDQEEWVKTTLLRLASPPDRVVASQLDKLITGFTEFRQDWSHLPRGWVTYHSFTFLHVRGGEMTICLEKKTDKLEIMLATGTRATSFMQDFSALIRPRNPERCSAMEYKPVAPGVSVARLFEWIDGPLARGWQPYSLVGANCQHFSEELHEFLQNPAKVERQSEAEDIADILRVVSQQVTTNPKMLSDLPPHLSKERSVVLRAVHLNGMSLAYVEKQFQQDWRVVLSAVQQDGDALRFASEEMKSDRQIVLAAVQNKGAALQHADKSLHRDREMLLAAGWSGAGVLMSWSSDAS
;
A
#
# COMPACT_ATOMS: atom_id res chain seq x y z
N MET A 1 27.30 14.44 -6.58
CA MET A 1 27.99 13.25 -7.14
C MET A 1 28.26 12.28 -5.99
N PHE A 2 27.33 11.36 -5.73
CA PHE A 2 27.22 10.57 -4.49
C PHE A 2 28.34 9.54 -4.32
N ASP A 3 28.67 9.20 -3.07
CA ASP A 3 29.47 8.03 -2.73
C ASP A 3 28.47 6.95 -2.29
N MET A 4 28.24 5.95 -3.14
CA MET A 4 27.29 4.88 -2.85
C MET A 4 28.00 3.82 -2.00
N CYS A 5 27.86 3.88 -0.68
CA CYS A 5 28.16 2.72 0.15
C CYS A 5 26.97 1.76 0.09
N GLY A 6 26.96 0.88 -0.91
CA GLY A 6 25.99 -0.21 -1.01
C GLY A 6 25.93 -0.78 -2.41
N GLU A 7 26.61 -1.90 -2.64
CA GLU A 7 26.36 -2.73 -3.81
C GLU A 7 24.92 -3.29 -3.71
N GLY A 8 23.98 -2.60 -4.35
CA GLY A 8 22.59 -3.01 -4.44
C GLY A 8 22.46 -4.19 -5.40
N SER A 9 22.69 -5.42 -4.92
CA SER A 9 22.19 -6.59 -5.61
C SER A 9 20.66 -6.54 -5.59
N GLU A 10 20.04 -6.57 -6.78
CA GLU A 10 18.60 -6.78 -6.95
C GLU A 10 18.21 -8.13 -6.32
N TYR A 11 17.90 -8.14 -5.03
CA TYR A 11 17.49 -9.36 -4.33
C TYR A 11 16.05 -9.19 -3.86
N MET A 12 15.11 -9.70 -4.65
CA MET A 12 13.76 -10.02 -4.16
C MET A 12 13.76 -11.49 -3.71
N PRO A 13 13.48 -11.80 -2.44
CA PRO A 13 13.42 -13.18 -1.95
C PRO A 13 12.45 -14.04 -2.77
N ALA A 14 12.89 -15.22 -3.21
CA ALA A 14 12.13 -16.12 -4.08
C ALA A 14 10.76 -16.56 -3.55
N ARG A 15 10.51 -16.45 -2.23
CA ARG A 15 9.24 -16.82 -1.59
C ARG A 15 8.09 -15.84 -1.85
N TRP A 16 8.35 -14.68 -2.48
CA TRP A 16 7.38 -13.59 -2.61
C TRP A 16 6.75 -13.50 -4.00
N ASN A 17 7.29 -14.28 -4.92
CA ASN A 17 6.78 -14.57 -6.24
C ASN A 17 5.50 -15.41 -6.18
N ALA A 18 4.48 -15.05 -5.40
CA ALA A 18 3.19 -15.74 -5.41
C ALA A 18 2.02 -14.77 -5.57
N THR A 19 2.24 -13.47 -5.37
CA THR A 19 1.20 -12.44 -5.45
C THR A 19 1.59 -11.34 -6.42
N TRP A 20 0.59 -10.62 -6.94
CA TRP A 20 0.74 -9.43 -7.78
C TRP A 20 1.81 -8.47 -7.22
N TRP A 21 1.75 -8.17 -5.92
CA TRP A 21 2.69 -7.29 -5.24
C TRP A 21 4.11 -7.81 -5.26
N GLY A 22 4.35 -9.07 -4.87
CA GLY A 22 5.71 -9.59 -4.83
C GLY A 22 6.34 -9.77 -6.22
N TYR A 23 5.53 -9.99 -7.26
CA TYR A 23 6.01 -10.12 -8.63
C TYR A 23 6.24 -8.81 -9.35
N TRP A 24 5.34 -7.84 -9.21
CA TRP A 24 5.30 -6.68 -10.11
C TRP A 24 5.46 -5.34 -9.40
N VAL A 25 5.43 -5.31 -8.06
CA VAL A 25 5.48 -4.05 -7.31
C VAL A 25 6.71 -3.99 -6.42
N VAL A 26 7.41 -2.87 -6.48
CA VAL A 26 8.46 -2.49 -5.52
C VAL A 26 7.94 -1.30 -4.75
N CYS A 27 7.83 -1.42 -3.43
CA CYS A 27 7.34 -0.34 -2.60
C CYS A 27 8.31 -0.09 -1.44
N ILE A 28 8.69 1.17 -1.25
CA ILE A 28 9.57 1.57 -0.15
C ILE A 28 8.96 2.74 0.63
N THR A 29 9.26 2.84 1.92
CA THR A 29 9.16 4.10 2.65
C THR A 29 10.47 4.86 2.53
N VAL A 30 10.38 6.19 2.60
CA VAL A 30 11.50 7.11 2.60
C VAL A 30 11.30 8.08 3.75
N GLU A 31 12.25 8.15 4.67
CA GLU A 31 12.07 8.83 5.94
C GLU A 31 13.29 9.70 6.23
N ASP A 32 13.03 10.94 6.66
CA ASP A 32 14.05 11.82 7.21
C ASP A 32 14.53 11.26 8.56
N VAL A 33 15.84 11.01 8.71
CA VAL A 33 16.43 10.51 9.98
C VAL A 33 17.68 11.28 10.35
N ASP A 34 17.90 11.48 11.65
CA ASP A 34 19.00 12.31 12.15
C ASP A 34 20.34 11.55 12.14
N GLU A 35 20.32 10.23 12.29
CA GLU A 35 21.50 9.38 12.37
C GLU A 35 21.40 8.12 11.51
N LYS A 36 22.57 7.57 11.13
CA LYS A 36 22.64 6.30 10.44
C LYS A 36 22.35 5.16 11.41
N GLY A 37 21.29 4.40 11.13
CA GLY A 37 20.99 3.14 11.83
C GLY A 37 21.70 1.93 11.24
N GLU A 38 21.31 0.75 11.70
CA GLU A 38 21.81 -0.53 11.18
C GLU A 38 21.17 -0.87 9.82
N GLU A 39 22.00 -1.24 8.84
CA GLU A 39 21.52 -1.71 7.55
C GLU A 39 21.22 -3.21 7.61
N ASN A 40 20.15 -3.63 6.94
CA ASN A 40 19.74 -5.03 6.80
C ASN A 40 19.10 -5.25 5.43
N ASP A 41 18.65 -6.44 5.07
CA ASP A 41 18.10 -6.71 3.73
C ASP A 41 16.97 -5.76 3.25
N TYR A 42 16.34 -5.00 4.16
CA TYR A 42 15.23 -4.11 3.88
C TYR A 42 15.56 -2.63 4.10
N GLU A 43 16.51 -2.33 4.99
CA GLU A 43 16.82 -0.96 5.39
C GLU A 43 18.17 -0.50 4.87
N ARG A 44 18.17 0.69 4.27
CA ARG A 44 19.34 1.38 3.74
C ARG A 44 19.32 2.83 4.19
N PHE A 45 20.49 3.42 4.37
CA PHE A 45 20.65 4.81 4.78
C PHE A 45 21.48 5.57 3.74
N PHE A 46 20.97 6.72 3.33
CA PHE A 46 21.59 7.59 2.34
C PHE A 46 21.83 8.97 2.92
N LYS A 47 22.88 9.63 2.45
CA LYS A 47 23.25 10.99 2.85
C LYS A 47 23.86 11.70 1.66
N TYR A 48 23.45 12.94 1.44
CA TYR A 48 24.08 13.80 0.43
C TYR A 48 25.47 14.19 0.94
N LYS A 49 26.48 14.27 0.05
CA LYS A 49 27.89 14.53 0.44
C LYS A 49 28.08 15.78 1.31
N ASP A 50 27.23 16.78 1.14
CA ASP A 50 27.32 18.08 1.80
C ASP A 50 26.22 18.32 2.85
N GLN A 51 25.53 17.26 3.28
CA GLN A 51 24.52 17.32 4.34
C GLN A 51 24.96 16.45 5.50
N GLU A 52 24.55 16.75 6.73
CA GLU A 52 24.83 15.94 7.92
C GLU A 52 23.76 14.88 8.21
N GLU A 53 22.57 15.11 7.70
CA GLU A 53 21.34 14.35 7.96
C GLU A 53 21.19 13.18 6.98
N TRP A 54 20.42 12.19 7.38
CA TRP A 54 20.25 10.94 6.64
C TRP A 54 18.83 10.78 6.11
N VAL A 55 18.71 9.98 5.05
CA VAL A 55 17.44 9.48 4.51
C VAL A 55 17.47 7.96 4.66
N LYS A 56 16.52 7.41 5.40
CA LYS A 56 16.31 5.96 5.49
C LYS A 56 15.34 5.53 4.41
N THR A 57 15.66 4.45 3.70
CA THR A 57 14.68 3.73 2.88
C THR A 57 14.40 2.37 3.48
N THR A 58 13.13 2.00 3.59
CA THR A 58 12.73 0.66 4.03
C THR A 58 11.93 -0.02 2.93
N LEU A 59 12.44 -1.14 2.41
CA LEU A 59 11.71 -2.00 1.48
C LEU A 59 10.54 -2.65 2.19
N LEU A 60 9.33 -2.33 1.76
CA LEU A 60 8.13 -2.90 2.33
C LEU A 60 7.98 -4.34 1.86
N ARG A 61 7.86 -5.26 2.83
CA ARG A 61 7.66 -6.69 2.60
C ARG A 61 6.22 -6.96 2.17
N LEU A 62 5.86 -6.62 0.94
CA LEU A 62 4.48 -6.68 0.48
C LEU A 62 4.12 -8.08 -0.06
N ALA A 63 3.60 -8.95 0.81
CA ALA A 63 2.70 -10.03 0.37
C ALA A 63 1.29 -9.46 0.08
N SER A 64 0.88 -8.46 0.87
CA SER A 64 -0.25 -7.54 0.67
C SER A 64 0.07 -6.24 1.41
N PRO A 65 -0.22 -5.06 0.86
CA PRO A 65 -0.13 -3.82 1.61
C PRO A 65 -1.24 -3.72 2.66
N PRO A 66 -1.08 -2.80 3.63
CA PRO A 66 0.13 -2.05 3.94
C PRO A 66 0.90 -2.39 5.23
N ASP A 67 2.15 -1.94 5.22
CA ASP A 67 3.00 -1.72 6.39
C ASP A 67 2.49 -0.57 7.28
N ARG A 68 3.01 -0.45 8.51
CA ARG A 68 2.54 0.45 9.59
C ARG A 68 2.52 1.89 9.16
N VAL A 69 3.53 2.30 8.43
CA VAL A 69 3.65 3.68 7.93
C VAL A 69 2.45 4.00 7.05
N VAL A 70 2.11 3.10 6.14
CA VAL A 70 1.07 3.31 5.13
C VAL A 70 -0.32 3.16 5.73
N ALA A 71 -0.52 2.22 6.68
CA ALA A 71 -1.80 2.00 7.36
C ALA A 71 -2.32 3.28 8.03
N SER A 72 -1.43 4.04 8.68
CA SER A 72 -1.78 5.33 9.32
C SER A 72 -2.24 6.41 8.34
N GLN A 73 -1.99 6.24 7.05
CA GLN A 73 -2.25 7.24 6.01
C GLN A 73 -3.41 6.87 5.10
N LEU A 74 -3.99 5.67 5.23
CA LEU A 74 -5.02 5.14 4.32
C LEU A 74 -6.24 6.06 4.17
N ASP A 75 -6.72 6.63 5.27
CA ASP A 75 -7.89 7.50 5.28
C ASP A 75 -7.61 8.92 4.77
N LYS A 76 -6.33 9.28 4.62
CA LYS A 76 -5.97 10.62 4.15
C LYS A 76 -6.34 10.78 2.69
N LEU A 77 -6.86 11.96 2.36
CA LEU A 77 -7.24 12.32 1.01
C LEU A 77 -6.04 12.76 0.20
N ILE A 78 -5.95 12.30 -1.05
CA ILE A 78 -5.06 12.88 -2.05
C ILE A 78 -5.71 14.19 -2.51
N THR A 79 -4.94 15.27 -2.61
CA THR A 79 -5.47 16.60 -2.99
C THR A 79 -5.15 16.96 -4.43
N GLY A 80 -4.08 16.40 -4.98
CA GLY A 80 -3.62 16.65 -6.34
C GLY A 80 -2.39 15.84 -6.66
N PHE A 81 -1.89 16.03 -7.87
CA PHE A 81 -0.69 15.37 -8.36
C PHE A 81 0.14 16.27 -9.28
N THR A 82 1.41 15.93 -9.40
CA THR A 82 2.39 16.57 -10.28
C THR A 82 3.15 15.47 -11.02
N GLU A 83 2.99 15.42 -12.34
CA GLU A 83 3.81 14.56 -13.20
C GLU A 83 5.18 15.22 -13.39
N PHE A 84 6.24 14.42 -13.34
CA PHE A 84 7.58 14.82 -13.74
C PHE A 84 7.98 14.07 -15.00
N ARG A 85 8.62 14.78 -15.93
CA ARG A 85 9.08 14.23 -17.21
C ARG A 85 10.58 14.38 -17.35
N GLN A 86 11.27 13.29 -17.62
CA GLN A 86 12.70 13.26 -17.88
C GLN A 86 12.96 12.93 -19.36
N ASP A 87 13.38 13.91 -20.14
CA ASP A 87 13.58 13.77 -21.59
C ASP A 87 14.69 12.78 -21.94
N TRP A 88 14.45 11.95 -22.96
CA TRP A 88 15.46 11.08 -23.55
C TRP A 88 16.12 11.76 -24.75
N SER A 89 17.43 11.97 -24.68
CA SER A 89 18.18 12.82 -25.62
C SER A 89 18.28 12.31 -27.07
N HIS A 90 17.73 11.14 -27.42
CA HIS A 90 18.04 10.48 -28.69
C HIS A 90 16.82 9.97 -29.50
N LEU A 91 15.59 10.14 -29.02
CA LEU A 91 14.41 9.63 -29.74
C LEU A 91 13.64 10.73 -30.49
N PRO A 92 13.17 10.46 -31.73
CA PRO A 92 12.36 11.42 -32.49
C PRO A 92 11.04 11.78 -31.79
N ARG A 93 10.55 13.00 -32.00
CA ARG A 93 9.21 13.43 -31.55
C ARG A 93 8.14 12.47 -32.12
N GLY A 94 7.31 11.88 -31.26
CA GLY A 94 6.24 10.94 -31.62
C GLY A 94 6.48 9.49 -31.19
N TRP A 95 7.64 9.18 -30.62
CA TRP A 95 7.93 7.94 -29.88
C TRP A 95 7.91 8.23 -28.36
N VAL A 96 8.15 7.26 -27.48
CA VAL A 96 8.34 7.52 -26.03
C VAL A 96 9.42 8.60 -25.86
N THR A 97 9.00 9.82 -25.59
CA THR A 97 9.86 11.01 -25.62
C THR A 97 10.54 11.28 -24.28
N TYR A 98 9.99 10.75 -23.19
CA TYR A 98 10.45 10.97 -21.82
C TYR A 98 10.08 9.80 -20.91
N HIS A 99 10.85 9.64 -19.84
CA HIS A 99 10.43 8.84 -18.69
C HIS A 99 9.56 9.68 -17.77
N SER A 100 8.44 9.15 -17.28
CA SER A 100 7.55 9.85 -16.35
C SER A 100 7.43 9.16 -15.00
N PHE A 101 7.24 9.98 -13.97
CA PHE A 101 6.91 9.57 -12.62
C PHE A 101 5.99 10.63 -12.01
N THR A 102 5.07 10.23 -11.13
CA THR A 102 4.01 11.10 -10.65
C THR A 102 4.05 11.22 -9.13
N PHE A 103 4.10 12.45 -8.64
CA PHE A 103 3.99 12.78 -7.22
C PHE A 103 2.52 13.02 -6.87
N LEU A 104 2.02 12.38 -5.84
CA LEU A 104 0.70 12.60 -5.26
C LEU A 104 0.85 13.34 -3.93
N HIS A 105 0.06 14.40 -3.78
CA HIS A 105 0.06 15.26 -2.60
C HIS A 105 -1.04 14.80 -1.66
N VAL A 106 -0.66 14.35 -0.46
CA VAL A 106 -1.62 13.88 0.55
C VAL A 106 -1.97 15.00 1.52
N ARG A 107 -3.27 15.16 1.81
CA ARG A 107 -3.78 16.18 2.72
C ARG A 107 -3.13 16.06 4.09
N GLY A 108 -2.70 17.19 4.63
CA GLY A 108 -1.95 17.26 5.89
C GLY A 108 -0.45 17.35 5.70
N GLY A 109 0.07 17.20 4.47
CA GLY A 109 1.48 17.50 4.12
C GLY A 109 2.54 16.58 4.73
N GLU A 110 2.13 15.57 5.49
CA GLU A 110 3.05 14.64 6.18
C GLU A 110 3.62 13.56 5.26
N MET A 111 2.96 13.26 4.13
CA MET A 111 3.37 12.21 3.21
C MET A 111 3.25 12.65 1.74
N THR A 112 4.25 12.29 0.94
CA THR A 112 4.20 12.38 -0.53
C THR A 112 4.35 10.98 -1.11
N ILE A 113 3.52 10.63 -2.08
CA ILE A 113 3.60 9.33 -2.78
C ILE A 113 4.18 9.56 -4.16
N CYS A 114 5.22 8.85 -4.54
CA CYS A 114 5.71 8.80 -5.92
C CYS A 114 5.36 7.46 -6.54
N LEU A 115 4.79 7.45 -7.75
CA LEU A 115 4.55 6.25 -8.54
C LEU A 115 5.20 6.36 -9.91
N GLU A 116 5.80 5.26 -10.37
CA GLU A 116 6.27 5.11 -11.74
C GLU A 116 6.22 3.66 -12.21
N LYS A 117 5.93 3.44 -13.49
CA LYS A 117 6.23 2.17 -14.14
C LYS A 117 7.65 2.24 -14.68
N LYS A 118 8.55 1.39 -14.20
CA LYS A 118 9.94 1.36 -14.63
C LYS A 118 10.31 -0.07 -14.93
N THR A 119 10.70 -0.34 -16.17
CA THR A 119 10.78 -1.72 -16.69
C THR A 119 9.44 -2.42 -16.43
N ASP A 120 9.43 -3.70 -16.05
CA ASP A 120 8.19 -4.43 -15.79
C ASP A 120 7.54 -4.11 -14.44
N LYS A 121 8.19 -3.30 -13.60
CA LYS A 121 7.80 -3.04 -12.22
C LYS A 121 7.00 -1.75 -12.07
N LEU A 122 6.03 -1.77 -11.17
CA LEU A 122 5.47 -0.59 -10.54
C LEU A 122 6.36 -0.24 -9.34
N GLU A 123 7.03 0.90 -9.38
CA GLU A 123 7.82 1.43 -8.28
C GLU A 123 6.98 2.47 -7.51
N ILE A 124 6.83 2.28 -6.20
CA ILE A 124 6.08 3.17 -5.29
C ILE A 124 7.02 3.62 -4.17
N MET A 125 7.12 4.92 -3.95
CA MET A 125 7.88 5.49 -2.83
C MET A 125 6.93 6.31 -1.96
N LEU A 126 7.01 6.11 -0.65
CA LEU A 126 6.18 6.79 0.35
C LEU A 126 7.10 7.63 1.23
N ALA A 127 7.20 8.92 0.93
CA ALA A 127 8.09 9.82 1.64
C ALA A 127 7.39 10.51 2.80
N THR A 128 8.04 10.55 3.96
CA THR A 128 7.65 11.37 5.10
C THR A 128 8.80 12.33 5.43
N GLY A 129 8.53 13.63 5.36
CA GLY A 129 9.55 14.67 5.46
C GLY A 129 9.92 15.33 4.13
N THR A 130 10.58 16.48 4.22
CA THR A 130 10.94 17.28 3.05
C THR A 130 12.15 16.71 2.32
N ARG A 131 13.14 16.16 3.04
CA ARG A 131 14.34 15.60 2.38
C ARG A 131 14.00 14.29 1.69
N ALA A 132 13.16 13.47 2.29
CA ALA A 132 12.60 12.27 1.70
C ALA A 132 11.86 12.60 0.38
N THR A 133 11.12 13.70 0.35
CA THR A 133 10.47 14.18 -0.89
C THR A 133 11.49 14.59 -1.96
N SER A 134 12.56 15.30 -1.60
CA SER A 134 13.66 15.61 -2.52
C SER A 134 14.38 14.36 -3.01
N PHE A 135 14.62 13.39 -2.13
CA PHE A 135 15.23 12.10 -2.48
C PHE A 135 14.42 11.37 -3.57
N MET A 136 13.08 11.41 -3.49
CA MET A 136 12.22 10.83 -4.52
C MET A 136 12.33 11.52 -5.89
N GLN A 137 12.83 12.75 -5.98
CA GLN A 137 13.11 13.40 -7.27
C GLN A 137 14.41 12.88 -7.85
N ASP A 138 15.41 12.64 -7.00
CA ASP A 138 16.74 12.22 -7.40
C ASP A 138 16.86 10.70 -7.65
N PHE A 139 16.06 9.86 -6.99
CA PHE A 139 16.17 8.39 -7.05
C PHE A 139 14.82 7.68 -7.19
N SER A 140 14.80 6.59 -7.95
CA SER A 140 13.64 5.67 -7.97
C SER A 140 13.68 4.68 -6.80
N ALA A 141 12.63 3.87 -6.62
CA ALA A 141 12.49 2.97 -5.47
C ALA A 141 13.63 1.92 -5.40
N LEU A 142 14.16 1.52 -6.56
CA LEU A 142 15.35 0.66 -6.65
C LEU A 142 16.68 1.44 -6.59
N ILE A 143 16.66 2.66 -6.07
CA ILE A 143 17.84 3.53 -5.86
C ILE A 143 18.57 3.85 -7.17
N ARG A 144 17.84 3.86 -8.28
CA ARG A 144 18.41 4.24 -9.59
C ARG A 144 18.38 5.75 -9.72
N PRO A 145 19.53 6.43 -9.92
CA PRO A 145 19.58 7.88 -10.02
C PRO A 145 18.83 8.39 -11.25
N ARG A 146 18.14 9.50 -11.09
CA ARG A 146 17.58 10.32 -12.16
C ARG A 146 18.58 11.40 -12.57
N ASN A 147 18.27 12.10 -13.66
CA ASN A 147 19.00 13.31 -14.05
C ASN A 147 18.09 14.53 -13.78
N PRO A 148 18.26 15.23 -12.63
CA PRO A 148 17.40 16.34 -12.25
C PRO A 148 17.42 17.50 -13.26
N GLU A 149 18.56 17.74 -13.92
CA GLU A 149 18.69 18.80 -14.93
C GLU A 149 17.81 18.56 -16.17
N ARG A 150 17.38 17.31 -16.38
CA ARG A 150 16.47 16.93 -17.46
C ARG A 150 15.05 16.66 -16.99
N CYS A 151 14.79 16.78 -15.69
CA CYS A 151 13.46 16.58 -15.12
C CYS A 151 12.69 17.90 -15.12
N SER A 152 11.53 17.90 -15.77
CA SER A 152 10.60 19.03 -15.75
C SER A 152 9.35 18.64 -14.97
N ALA A 153 8.99 19.44 -13.98
CA ALA A 153 7.71 19.34 -13.29
C ALA A 153 6.60 19.89 -14.19
N MET A 154 5.54 19.10 -14.36
CA MET A 154 4.32 19.54 -15.04
C MET A 154 3.44 20.36 -14.10
N GLU A 155 2.39 20.98 -14.63
CA GLU A 155 1.42 21.71 -13.84
C GLU A 155 0.74 20.81 -12.80
N TYR A 156 0.55 21.34 -11.59
CA TYR A 156 -0.24 20.69 -10.54
C TYR A 156 -1.68 20.50 -11.01
N LYS A 157 -2.23 19.30 -10.82
CA LYS A 157 -3.62 18.98 -11.15
C LYS A 157 -4.37 18.51 -9.91
N PRO A 158 -5.58 19.02 -9.64
CA PRO A 158 -6.42 18.49 -8.58
C PRO A 158 -6.93 17.09 -8.93
N VAL A 159 -7.22 16.29 -7.90
CA VAL A 159 -7.90 14.98 -8.04
C VAL A 159 -9.41 15.10 -7.86
N ALA A 160 -10.14 14.06 -8.25
CA ALA A 160 -11.57 13.93 -7.98
C ALA A 160 -11.86 13.92 -6.46
N PRO A 161 -13.02 14.44 -6.03
CA PRO A 161 -13.40 14.40 -4.62
C PRO A 161 -13.44 12.97 -4.06
N GLY A 162 -12.93 12.79 -2.84
CA GLY A 162 -12.99 11.52 -2.12
C GLY A 162 -11.96 10.46 -2.55
N VAL A 163 -10.95 10.82 -3.35
CA VAL A 163 -9.81 9.94 -3.62
C VAL A 163 -8.89 9.91 -2.40
N SER A 164 -8.90 8.80 -1.66
CA SER A 164 -8.02 8.52 -0.52
C SER A 164 -6.81 7.68 -0.91
N VAL A 165 -5.81 7.63 -0.04
CA VAL A 165 -4.68 6.71 -0.18
C VAL A 165 -5.17 5.26 -0.23
N ALA A 166 -6.16 4.89 0.59
CA ALA A 166 -6.80 3.59 0.51
C ALA A 166 -7.34 3.30 -0.90
N ARG A 167 -8.12 4.24 -1.47
CA ARG A 167 -8.72 4.07 -2.79
C ARG A 167 -7.67 3.97 -3.91
N LEU A 168 -6.56 4.70 -3.80
CA LEU A 168 -5.42 4.53 -4.71
C LEU A 168 -4.91 3.09 -4.68
N PHE A 169 -4.67 2.54 -3.49
CA PHE A 169 -4.25 1.15 -3.38
C PHE A 169 -5.35 0.19 -3.86
N GLU A 170 -6.65 0.50 -3.73
CA GLU A 170 -7.75 -0.37 -4.27
C GLU A 170 -7.66 -0.45 -5.78
N TRP A 171 -7.41 0.69 -6.41
CA TRP A 171 -7.21 0.79 -7.84
C TRP A 171 -5.98 -0.01 -8.30
N ILE A 172 -4.85 0.10 -7.56
CA ILE A 172 -3.63 -0.67 -7.82
C ILE A 172 -3.90 -2.18 -7.71
N ASP A 173 -4.58 -2.61 -6.65
CA ASP A 173 -4.87 -4.03 -6.35
C ASP A 173 -5.91 -4.65 -7.27
N GLY A 174 -6.79 -3.83 -7.85
CA GLY A 174 -7.93 -4.30 -8.63
C GLY A 174 -7.75 -3.96 -10.10
N PRO A 175 -8.34 -2.85 -10.58
CA PRO A 175 -8.28 -2.41 -11.97
C PRO A 175 -6.90 -2.51 -12.62
N LEU A 176 -5.87 -1.91 -12.00
CA LEU A 176 -4.52 -1.87 -12.55
C LEU A 176 -3.89 -3.26 -12.59
N ALA A 177 -3.97 -4.03 -11.50
CA ALA A 177 -3.41 -5.38 -11.43
C ALA A 177 -4.02 -6.32 -12.49
N ARG A 178 -5.33 -6.24 -12.75
CA ARG A 178 -5.99 -7.05 -13.80
C ARG A 178 -5.51 -6.68 -15.20
N GLY A 179 -5.22 -5.40 -15.43
CA GLY A 179 -4.78 -4.88 -16.72
C GLY A 179 -3.26 -4.94 -16.93
N TRP A 180 -2.47 -5.24 -15.91
CA TRP A 180 -1.02 -5.05 -15.98
C TRP A 180 -0.36 -5.89 -17.05
N GLN A 181 0.45 -5.22 -17.87
CA GLN A 181 1.24 -5.84 -18.92
C GLN A 181 2.74 -5.67 -18.63
N PRO A 182 3.58 -6.63 -19.07
CA PRO A 182 5.02 -6.42 -19.18
C PRO A 182 5.33 -5.16 -19.98
N TYR A 183 6.49 -4.58 -19.71
CA TYR A 183 6.90 -3.33 -20.32
C TYR A 183 6.97 -3.45 -21.84
N SER A 184 6.31 -2.53 -22.52
CA SER A 184 6.39 -2.38 -23.96
C SER A 184 6.57 -0.91 -24.30
N LEU A 185 7.60 -0.63 -25.10
CA LEU A 185 7.89 0.73 -25.55
C LEU A 185 6.68 1.36 -26.26
N VAL A 186 5.89 0.56 -26.99
CA VAL A 186 4.79 1.08 -27.82
C VAL A 186 3.45 1.04 -27.11
N GLY A 187 3.20 0.07 -26.22
CA GLY A 187 1.86 -0.18 -25.69
C GLY A 187 1.73 -0.32 -24.18
N ALA A 188 2.82 -0.34 -23.41
CA ALA A 188 2.78 -0.53 -21.97
C ALA A 188 4.03 0.03 -21.29
N ASN A 189 4.26 1.34 -21.45
CA ASN A 189 5.40 2.06 -20.86
C ASN A 189 4.94 2.99 -19.73
N CYS A 190 5.86 3.81 -19.20
CA CYS A 190 5.58 4.77 -18.13
C CYS A 190 4.55 5.85 -18.50
N GLN A 191 4.49 6.27 -19.76
CA GLN A 191 3.54 7.28 -20.23
C GLN A 191 2.12 6.73 -20.22
N HIS A 192 1.91 5.49 -20.71
CA HIS A 192 0.63 4.81 -20.64
C HIS A 192 0.16 4.62 -19.18
N PHE A 193 1.07 4.20 -18.30
CA PHE A 193 0.77 4.11 -16.86
C PHE A 193 0.40 5.48 -16.26
N SER A 194 1.11 6.54 -16.64
CA SER A 194 0.82 7.89 -16.15
C SER A 194 -0.55 8.37 -16.61
N GLU A 195 -0.91 8.10 -17.87
CA GLU A 195 -2.26 8.39 -18.39
C GLU A 195 -3.35 7.62 -17.63
N GLU A 196 -3.16 6.33 -17.38
CA GLU A 196 -4.10 5.51 -16.61
C GLU A 196 -4.24 5.99 -15.16
N LEU A 197 -3.12 6.32 -14.50
CA LEU A 197 -3.09 6.90 -13.17
C LEU A 197 -3.82 8.25 -13.14
N HIS A 198 -3.58 9.13 -14.11
CA HIS A 198 -4.27 10.42 -14.20
C HIS A 198 -5.78 10.24 -14.39
N GLU A 199 -6.20 9.31 -15.25
CA GLU A 199 -7.62 9.00 -15.46
C GLU A 199 -8.27 8.50 -14.15
N PHE A 200 -7.60 7.62 -13.41
CA PHE A 200 -8.07 7.19 -12.08
C PHE A 200 -8.19 8.37 -11.12
N LEU A 201 -7.15 9.20 -11.01
CA LEU A 201 -7.11 10.32 -10.07
C LEU A 201 -8.16 11.38 -10.40
N GLN A 202 -8.47 11.61 -11.67
CA GLN A 202 -9.42 12.63 -12.12
C GLN A 202 -10.85 12.10 -12.32
N ASN A 203 -11.02 10.80 -12.55
CA ASN A 203 -12.31 10.17 -12.82
C ASN A 203 -12.35 8.69 -12.36
N PRO A 204 -12.24 8.43 -11.04
CA PRO A 204 -12.11 7.06 -10.52
C PRO A 204 -13.33 6.19 -10.88
N ALA A 205 -14.53 6.78 -10.89
CA ALA A 205 -15.77 6.07 -11.24
C ALA A 205 -15.83 5.59 -12.70
N LYS A 206 -15.06 6.19 -13.63
CA LYS A 206 -14.98 5.69 -15.01
C LYS A 206 -14.06 4.48 -15.10
N VAL A 207 -12.89 4.54 -14.45
CA VAL A 207 -11.92 3.43 -14.44
C VAL A 207 -12.50 2.20 -13.74
N GLU A 208 -13.16 2.41 -12.60
CA GLU A 208 -13.84 1.34 -11.86
C GLU A 208 -14.88 0.62 -12.75
N ARG A 209 -15.73 1.38 -13.47
CA ARG A 209 -16.74 0.82 -14.40
C ARG A 209 -16.15 0.10 -15.63
N GLN A 210 -14.99 0.53 -16.13
CA GLN A 210 -14.34 -0.14 -17.26
C GLN A 210 -13.62 -1.43 -16.86
N SER A 211 -13.21 -1.53 -15.59
CA SER A 211 -12.48 -2.66 -15.03
C SER A 211 -13.38 -3.80 -14.52
N GLU A 212 -14.67 -3.50 -14.34
CA GLU A 212 -15.71 -4.46 -13.99
C GLU A 212 -16.31 -4.93 -15.31
N ALA A 213 -16.01 -6.17 -15.73
CA ALA A 213 -16.82 -6.81 -16.76
C ALA A 213 -18.30 -6.69 -16.34
N GLU A 214 -19.22 -6.43 -17.27
CA GLU A 214 -20.65 -6.16 -16.96
C GLU A 214 -21.24 -7.18 -15.97
N ASP A 215 -20.78 -8.44 -16.03
CA ASP A 215 -21.14 -9.51 -15.10
C ASP A 215 -20.75 -9.23 -13.64
N ILE A 216 -19.53 -8.72 -13.37
CA ILE A 216 -19.02 -8.45 -12.02
C ILE A 216 -19.77 -7.30 -11.36
N ALA A 217 -20.15 -6.26 -12.09
CA ALA A 217 -20.87 -5.12 -11.54
C ALA A 217 -22.24 -5.54 -10.96
N ASP A 218 -22.96 -6.42 -11.67
CA ASP A 218 -24.23 -6.98 -11.18
C ASP A 218 -24.02 -7.88 -9.95
N ILE A 219 -22.94 -8.66 -9.93
CA ILE A 219 -22.59 -9.49 -8.77
C ILE A 219 -22.25 -8.61 -7.57
N LEU A 220 -21.46 -7.55 -7.75
CA LEU A 220 -21.15 -6.59 -6.69
C LEU A 220 -22.40 -5.92 -6.15
N ARG A 221 -23.39 -5.63 -7.01
CA ARG A 221 -24.70 -5.12 -6.60
C ARG A 221 -25.46 -6.14 -5.75
N VAL A 222 -25.53 -7.40 -6.17
CA VAL A 222 -26.18 -8.49 -5.42
C VAL A 222 -25.50 -8.72 -4.07
N VAL A 223 -24.16 -8.82 -4.06
CA VAL A 223 -23.34 -8.95 -2.85
C VAL A 223 -23.61 -7.76 -1.93
N SER A 224 -23.62 -6.53 -2.45
CA SER A 224 -23.87 -5.34 -1.64
C SER A 224 -25.24 -5.33 -0.95
N GLN A 225 -26.25 -5.94 -1.56
CA GLN A 225 -27.60 -6.00 -1.01
C GLN A 225 -27.78 -7.09 0.05
N GLN A 226 -27.06 -8.21 -0.08
CA GLN A 226 -27.35 -9.42 0.70
C GLN A 226 -26.30 -9.71 1.77
N VAL A 227 -25.04 -9.35 1.56
CA VAL A 227 -23.92 -9.78 2.40
C VAL A 227 -24.00 -9.27 3.83
N THR A 228 -24.66 -8.12 4.03
CA THR A 228 -24.89 -7.51 5.34
C THR A 228 -25.72 -8.40 6.27
N THR A 229 -26.63 -9.21 5.72
CA THR A 229 -27.49 -10.15 6.48
C THR A 229 -27.09 -11.61 6.32
N ASN A 230 -26.34 -11.94 5.26
CA ASN A 230 -25.89 -13.29 4.96
C ASN A 230 -24.40 -13.31 4.55
N PRO A 231 -23.45 -13.26 5.50
CA PRO A 231 -22.02 -13.28 5.18
C PRO A 231 -21.58 -14.58 4.48
N LYS A 232 -22.31 -15.69 4.68
CA LYS A 232 -22.03 -16.99 4.05
C LYS A 232 -22.24 -16.98 2.55
N MET A 233 -23.01 -16.05 1.99
CA MET A 233 -23.33 -16.04 0.55
C MET A 233 -22.09 -16.12 -0.36
N LEU A 234 -20.93 -15.63 0.11
CA LEU A 234 -19.66 -15.73 -0.61
C LEU A 234 -19.24 -17.18 -0.92
N SER A 235 -19.47 -18.11 0.01
CA SER A 235 -19.14 -19.53 -0.21
C SER A 235 -20.06 -20.20 -1.23
N ASP A 236 -21.22 -19.60 -1.48
CA ASP A 236 -22.25 -20.11 -2.39
C ASP A 236 -22.10 -19.51 -3.81
N LEU A 237 -21.23 -18.51 -3.99
CA LEU A 237 -20.92 -17.94 -5.30
C LEU A 237 -20.15 -18.94 -6.17
N PRO A 238 -20.32 -18.87 -7.50
CA PRO A 238 -19.46 -19.59 -8.44
C PRO A 238 -17.96 -19.38 -8.14
N PRO A 239 -17.12 -20.43 -8.24
CA PRO A 239 -15.72 -20.36 -7.80
C PRO A 239 -14.87 -19.26 -8.45
N HIS A 240 -15.19 -18.85 -9.68
CA HIS A 240 -14.46 -17.76 -10.33
C HIS A 240 -14.79 -16.40 -9.68
N LEU A 241 -16.00 -16.23 -9.14
CA LEU A 241 -16.45 -14.98 -8.50
C LEU A 241 -16.06 -14.91 -7.03
N SER A 242 -16.10 -16.03 -6.30
CA SER A 242 -15.61 -16.09 -4.92
C SER A 242 -14.09 -15.84 -4.82
N LYS A 243 -13.37 -15.99 -5.95
CA LYS A 243 -11.95 -15.69 -6.10
C LYS A 243 -11.67 -14.27 -6.60
N GLU A 244 -12.69 -13.51 -6.98
CA GLU A 244 -12.50 -12.11 -7.35
C GLU A 244 -12.26 -11.28 -6.09
N ARG A 245 -11.04 -10.75 -5.96
CA ARG A 245 -10.62 -9.95 -4.80
C ARG A 245 -11.52 -8.74 -4.58
N SER A 246 -12.05 -8.11 -5.63
CA SER A 246 -13.00 -6.99 -5.52
C SER A 246 -14.33 -7.41 -4.88
N VAL A 247 -14.84 -8.60 -5.21
CA VAL A 247 -16.05 -9.18 -4.61
C VAL A 247 -15.81 -9.46 -3.12
N VAL A 248 -14.66 -10.06 -2.79
CA VAL A 248 -14.25 -10.34 -1.42
C VAL A 248 -14.10 -9.05 -0.60
N LEU A 249 -13.36 -8.06 -1.11
CA LEU A 249 -13.18 -6.77 -0.45
C LEU A 249 -14.52 -6.06 -0.21
N ARG A 250 -15.40 -6.05 -1.22
CA ARG A 250 -16.74 -5.46 -1.09
C ARG A 250 -17.55 -6.14 0.01
N ALA A 251 -17.49 -7.46 0.07
CA ALA A 251 -18.20 -8.23 1.07
C ALA A 251 -17.69 -7.96 2.49
N VAL A 252 -16.38 -8.05 2.74
CA VAL A 252 -15.81 -7.81 4.08
C VAL A 252 -15.96 -6.37 4.53
N HIS A 253 -15.93 -5.41 3.59
CA HIS A 253 -16.18 -4.00 3.87
C HIS A 253 -17.61 -3.73 4.34
N LEU A 254 -18.59 -4.51 3.86
CA LEU A 254 -19.99 -4.39 4.26
C LEU A 254 -20.34 -5.27 5.47
N ASN A 255 -19.60 -6.37 5.66
CA ASN A 255 -19.75 -7.32 6.76
C ASN A 255 -18.43 -8.02 7.07
N GLY A 256 -17.73 -7.62 8.14
CA GLY A 256 -16.42 -8.17 8.50
C GLY A 256 -16.44 -9.68 8.75
N MET A 257 -17.58 -10.22 9.19
CA MET A 257 -17.76 -11.66 9.40
C MET A 257 -17.72 -12.47 8.10
N SER A 258 -17.83 -11.83 6.93
CA SER A 258 -17.62 -12.48 5.63
C SER A 258 -16.21 -13.08 5.48
N LEU A 259 -15.22 -12.62 6.26
CA LEU A 259 -13.88 -13.21 6.30
C LEU A 259 -13.89 -14.71 6.68
N ALA A 260 -14.92 -15.17 7.38
CA ALA A 260 -15.10 -16.59 7.71
C ALA A 260 -15.35 -17.49 6.49
N TYR A 261 -15.82 -16.91 5.38
CA TYR A 261 -16.36 -17.63 4.22
C TYR A 261 -15.55 -17.43 2.94
N VAL A 262 -14.43 -16.71 3.01
CA VAL A 262 -13.50 -16.55 1.89
C VAL A 262 -12.46 -17.67 1.87
N GLU A 263 -11.80 -17.86 0.74
CA GLU A 263 -10.68 -18.80 0.64
C GLU A 263 -9.52 -18.39 1.57
N LYS A 264 -8.75 -19.37 2.05
CA LYS A 264 -7.62 -19.15 2.98
C LYS A 264 -6.63 -18.10 2.50
N GLN A 265 -6.41 -18.00 1.18
CA GLN A 265 -5.53 -16.98 0.60
C GLN A 265 -5.97 -15.54 0.93
N PHE A 266 -7.27 -15.30 1.14
CA PHE A 266 -7.81 -13.99 1.53
C PHE A 266 -7.84 -13.79 3.05
N GLN A 267 -7.75 -14.86 3.84
CA GLN A 267 -7.60 -14.77 5.31
C GLN A 267 -6.19 -14.37 5.74
N GLN A 268 -5.21 -14.51 4.84
CA GLN A 268 -3.84 -14.02 4.98
C GLN A 268 -3.57 -12.75 4.16
N ASP A 269 -4.61 -12.23 3.49
CA ASP A 269 -4.53 -11.01 2.69
C ASP A 269 -4.75 -9.82 3.60
N TRP A 270 -3.67 -9.09 3.89
CA TRP A 270 -3.68 -7.97 4.82
C TRP A 270 -4.87 -7.04 4.58
N ARG A 271 -5.17 -6.70 3.32
CA ARG A 271 -6.18 -5.69 3.01
C ARG A 271 -7.59 -6.18 3.24
N VAL A 272 -7.84 -7.43 2.84
CA VAL A 272 -9.11 -8.08 3.12
C VAL A 272 -9.30 -8.18 4.63
N VAL A 273 -8.28 -8.58 5.38
CA VAL A 273 -8.35 -8.70 6.84
C VAL A 273 -8.51 -7.34 7.51
N LEU A 274 -7.75 -6.31 7.13
CA LEU A 274 -7.92 -4.96 7.69
C LEU A 274 -9.34 -4.46 7.46
N SER A 275 -9.81 -4.54 6.21
CA SER A 275 -11.15 -4.08 5.86
C SER A 275 -12.21 -4.81 6.70
N ALA A 276 -12.03 -6.13 6.92
CA ALA A 276 -12.91 -6.91 7.77
C ALA A 276 -12.88 -6.43 9.25
N VAL A 277 -11.70 -6.24 9.84
CA VAL A 277 -11.57 -5.88 11.27
C VAL A 277 -11.93 -4.43 11.57
N GLN A 278 -11.77 -3.53 10.59
CA GLN A 278 -12.27 -2.16 10.69
C GLN A 278 -13.80 -2.11 10.66
N GLN A 279 -14.43 -3.06 9.97
CA GLN A 279 -15.88 -3.21 9.93
C GLN A 279 -16.39 -3.88 11.23
N ASP A 280 -15.80 -5.00 11.65
CA ASP A 280 -16.09 -5.71 12.89
C ASP A 280 -14.80 -6.34 13.46
N GLY A 281 -14.33 -5.82 14.61
CA GLY A 281 -13.09 -6.29 15.24
C GLY A 281 -13.05 -7.78 15.55
N ASP A 282 -14.20 -8.44 15.76
CA ASP A 282 -14.23 -9.90 16.00
C ASP A 282 -13.86 -10.72 14.75
N ALA A 283 -13.87 -10.11 13.56
CA ALA A 283 -13.44 -10.76 12.32
C ALA A 283 -12.01 -11.29 12.42
N LEU A 284 -11.16 -10.70 13.28
CA LEU A 284 -9.78 -11.12 13.53
C LEU A 284 -9.65 -12.63 13.82
N ARG A 285 -10.66 -13.25 14.43
CA ARG A 285 -10.65 -14.68 14.74
C ARG A 285 -10.51 -15.59 13.51
N PHE A 286 -10.90 -15.10 12.33
CA PHE A 286 -10.85 -15.83 11.06
C PHE A 286 -9.61 -15.53 10.23
N ALA A 287 -8.78 -14.57 10.64
CA ALA A 287 -7.54 -14.26 9.96
C ALA A 287 -6.51 -15.40 10.15
N SER A 288 -5.49 -15.44 9.30
CA SER A 288 -4.36 -16.37 9.47
C SER A 288 -3.56 -16.05 10.73
N GLU A 289 -2.73 -16.99 11.20
CA GLU A 289 -1.90 -16.78 12.39
C GLU A 289 -0.87 -15.64 12.18
N GLU A 290 -0.38 -15.47 10.95
CA GLU A 290 0.47 -14.33 10.59
C GLU A 290 -0.28 -13.00 10.76
N MET A 291 -1.54 -12.92 10.35
CA MET A 291 -2.35 -11.71 10.47
C MET A 291 -2.79 -11.44 11.92
N LYS A 292 -2.99 -12.48 12.73
CA LYS A 292 -3.23 -12.34 14.19
C LYS A 292 -2.00 -11.89 14.97
N SER A 293 -0.82 -12.05 14.37
CA SER A 293 0.45 -11.53 14.90
C SER A 293 0.80 -10.15 14.34
N ASP A 294 0.09 -9.71 13.30
CA ASP A 294 0.30 -8.39 12.71
C ASP A 294 -0.24 -7.32 13.66
N ARG A 295 0.68 -6.54 14.21
CA ARG A 295 0.38 -5.48 15.18
C ARG A 295 -0.69 -4.52 14.67
N GLN A 296 -0.69 -4.13 13.40
CA GLN A 296 -1.60 -3.11 12.90
C GLN A 296 -3.00 -3.65 12.71
N ILE A 297 -3.11 -4.86 12.15
CA ILE A 297 -4.39 -5.56 12.02
C ILE A 297 -5.02 -5.73 13.40
N VAL A 298 -4.23 -6.19 14.39
CA VAL A 298 -4.70 -6.37 15.76
C VAL A 298 -5.08 -5.03 16.39
N LEU A 299 -4.29 -3.97 16.22
CA LEU A 299 -4.62 -2.66 16.77
C LEU A 299 -5.93 -2.14 16.19
N ALA A 300 -6.12 -2.23 14.86
CA ALA A 300 -7.35 -1.82 14.20
C ALA A 300 -8.56 -2.61 14.72
N ALA A 301 -8.42 -3.93 14.87
CA ALA A 301 -9.46 -4.79 15.43
C ALA A 301 -9.83 -4.40 16.87
N VAL A 302 -8.83 -4.15 17.71
CA VAL A 302 -9.01 -3.80 19.13
C VAL A 302 -9.59 -2.39 19.30
N GLN A 303 -9.17 -1.44 18.47
CA GLN A 303 -9.76 -0.09 18.43
C GLN A 303 -11.22 -0.11 18.02
N ASN A 304 -11.60 -0.98 17.07
CA ASN A 304 -13.00 -1.20 16.72
C ASN A 304 -13.77 -1.91 17.86
N LYS A 305 -13.19 -2.98 18.42
CA LYS A 305 -13.78 -3.78 19.48
C LYS A 305 -12.73 -4.36 20.42
N GLY A 306 -12.60 -3.80 21.63
CA GLY A 306 -11.53 -4.15 22.58
C GLY A 306 -11.41 -5.65 22.91
N ALA A 307 -12.53 -6.38 22.88
CA ALA A 307 -12.55 -7.83 23.11
C ALA A 307 -11.82 -8.63 22.00
N ALA A 308 -11.61 -8.06 20.82
CA ALA A 308 -10.89 -8.68 19.71
C ALA A 308 -9.46 -9.09 20.09
N LEU A 309 -8.85 -8.47 21.12
CA LEU A 309 -7.52 -8.82 21.62
C LEU A 309 -7.42 -10.31 21.98
N GLN A 310 -8.50 -10.96 22.41
CA GLN A 310 -8.53 -12.39 22.72
C GLN A 310 -8.17 -13.28 21.52
N HIS A 311 -8.35 -12.78 20.29
CA HIS A 311 -8.06 -13.49 19.04
C HIS A 311 -6.65 -13.22 18.50
N ALA A 312 -5.97 -12.21 19.04
CA ALA A 312 -4.59 -11.90 18.65
C ALA A 312 -3.61 -12.94 19.18
N ASP A 313 -2.43 -12.98 18.56
CA ASP A 313 -1.31 -13.77 19.07
C ASP A 313 -0.99 -13.38 20.52
N LYS A 314 -0.61 -14.38 21.32
CA LYS A 314 -0.38 -14.20 22.76
C LYS A 314 0.74 -13.21 23.06
N SER A 315 1.69 -13.03 22.15
CA SER A 315 2.77 -12.03 22.28
C SER A 315 2.25 -10.60 22.38
N LEU A 316 1.06 -10.31 21.81
CA LEU A 316 0.46 -8.97 21.79
C LEU A 316 -0.46 -8.71 23.01
N HIS A 317 -0.79 -9.72 23.82
CA HIS A 317 -1.73 -9.58 24.95
C HIS A 317 -1.17 -8.71 26.08
N ARG A 318 0.15 -8.59 26.18
CA ARG A 318 0.82 -7.73 27.16
C ARG A 318 1.25 -6.40 26.55
N ASP A 319 1.02 -6.19 25.26
CA ASP A 319 1.45 -4.96 24.62
C ASP A 319 0.68 -3.76 25.18
N ARG A 320 1.43 -2.74 25.60
CA ARG A 320 0.86 -1.56 26.26
C ARG A 320 -0.13 -0.82 25.36
N GLU A 321 0.18 -0.67 24.07
CA GLU A 321 -0.68 0.03 23.12
C GLU A 321 -1.99 -0.75 22.92
N MET A 322 -1.90 -2.08 22.77
CA MET A 322 -3.06 -2.95 22.64
C MET A 322 -3.97 -2.92 23.86
N LEU A 323 -3.39 -2.99 25.07
CA LEU A 323 -4.15 -2.96 26.31
C LEU A 323 -4.88 -1.62 26.47
N LEU A 324 -4.19 -0.51 26.20
CA LEU A 324 -4.81 0.81 26.22
C LEU A 324 -5.94 0.92 25.19
N ALA A 325 -5.73 0.45 23.96
CA ALA A 325 -6.76 0.40 22.93
C ALA A 325 -7.96 -0.47 23.32
N ALA A 326 -7.73 -1.56 24.05
CA ALA A 326 -8.77 -2.44 24.58
C ALA A 326 -9.57 -1.82 25.75
N GLY A 327 -9.29 -0.58 26.13
CA GLY A 327 -9.95 0.13 27.22
C GLY A 327 -9.37 -0.18 28.61
N TRP A 328 -8.21 -0.84 28.69
CA TRP A 328 -7.55 -1.10 29.96
C TRP A 328 -6.79 0.15 30.38
N SER A 329 -7.37 0.94 31.29
CA SER A 329 -6.71 2.10 31.88
C SER A 329 -6.74 2.03 33.41
N GLY A 330 -5.56 2.12 34.05
CA GLY A 330 -5.39 2.27 35.50
C GLY A 330 -5.25 0.98 36.33
N ALA A 331 -4.21 0.94 37.18
CA ALA A 331 -3.81 -0.09 38.17
C ALA A 331 -3.52 -1.52 37.66
N GLY A 332 -4.35 -2.11 36.80
CA GLY A 332 -4.19 -3.50 36.33
C GLY A 332 -2.99 -3.72 35.40
N VAL A 333 -2.68 -2.73 34.54
CA VAL A 333 -1.53 -2.77 33.61
C VAL A 333 -0.20 -2.51 34.34
N LEU A 334 -0.20 -1.74 35.44
CA LEU A 334 1.01 -1.48 36.23
C LEU A 334 1.40 -2.68 37.10
N MET A 335 0.41 -3.43 37.63
CA MET A 335 0.63 -4.59 38.50
C MET A 335 1.23 -5.80 37.79
N SER A 336 0.86 -6.03 36.51
CA SER A 336 1.39 -7.16 35.73
C SER A 336 2.83 -6.95 35.26
N TRP A 337 3.31 -5.71 35.25
CA TRP A 337 4.69 -5.37 34.89
C TRP A 337 5.62 -5.27 36.12
N SER A 338 5.06 -5.08 37.32
CA SER A 338 5.84 -5.12 38.56
C SER A 338 6.20 -6.53 39.04
N SER A 339 5.48 -7.58 38.61
CA SER A 339 5.72 -8.97 39.03
C SER A 339 6.80 -9.70 38.23
N ASP A 340 7.20 -9.17 37.07
CA ASP A 340 8.25 -9.76 36.22
C ASP A 340 9.64 -9.10 36.44
N ALA A 341 9.74 -8.16 37.39
CA ALA A 341 10.98 -7.46 37.78
C ALA A 341 11.53 -7.89 39.16
N SER A 342 11.13 -9.06 39.67
CA SER A 342 11.53 -9.60 40.99
C SER A 342 12.52 -10.74 40.88
#